data_AF-A0A3N7DBU0-F1
#
_entry.id   AF-A0A3N7DBU0-F1
#
_cell.length_a   1.000
_cell.length_b   1.000
_cell.length_c   1.000
_cell.angle_alpha   90.00
_cell.angle_beta   90.00
_cell.angle_gamma   90.00
#
_symmetry.space_group_name_H-M   'P 1'
#
loop_
_entity.id
_entity.type
_entity.pdbx_description
1 polymer ?
#
loop_
_entity_poly.entity_id
_entity_poly.type
_entity_poly.pdbx_seq_one_letter_code
_entity_poly.pdbx_strand_id
1 'polypeptide(L)'
;MLLMELPNWINKIQASERISFLNSYFPGKVLRVTEVNGQTEIHLDWYDDPAFYIDEKLLQNITLLDKELTVYEIPSFYRQYNGFNLVLNDNWTLYFWAQVLRKRRSLNKGLGKLVIIHIDDHFDCMVPLLFQTNSEDFLDPYTNMNVKMDDPDTVIRAINSGSIAIGSFITPFLHALDSFDFRYLIPESRLKGPSRGTIKKSNVSDILFKDRTRPTISFEESSGISAHTFRIATKLDDLLTDISEDAQILVHIDMDYFNNRYDGDSDWKHHVRKHDPNRREVMLSISHVLGLLKTRIVGKQIADFTIAFSPGFFPSDYWQESINLFSRYLAKNDQTPSNRSE
;
A
#
# COMPACT_ATOMS: atom_id res chain seq x y z
N MET A 1 -15.89 12.48 14.11
CA MET A 1 -15.10 13.71 14.30
C MET A 1 -14.14 13.45 15.45
N LEU A 2 -12.84 13.40 15.18
CA LEU A 2 -11.79 13.08 16.14
C LEU A 2 -10.92 14.33 16.33
N LEU A 3 -10.51 14.59 17.57
CA LEU A 3 -9.85 15.83 17.97
C LEU A 3 -8.48 15.44 18.52
N MET A 4 -7.41 15.94 17.87
CA MET A 4 -6.04 15.65 18.29
C MET A 4 -5.43 16.91 18.92
N GLU A 5 -5.04 16.81 20.19
CA GLU A 5 -4.33 17.90 20.85
C GLU A 5 -2.91 18.01 20.30
N LEU A 6 -2.57 19.19 19.77
CA LEU A 6 -1.21 19.44 19.29
C LEU A 6 -0.27 19.84 20.43
N PRO A 7 1.01 19.44 20.37
CA PRO A 7 2.01 19.89 21.32
C PRO A 7 2.12 21.42 21.38
N ASN A 8 2.20 21.99 22.58
CA ASN A 8 2.24 23.45 22.82
C ASN A 8 3.28 24.23 22.00
N TRP A 9 4.36 23.59 21.58
CA TRP A 9 5.39 24.24 20.77
C TRP A 9 4.89 24.63 19.37
N ILE A 10 3.89 23.93 18.82
CA ILE A 10 3.31 24.27 17.52
C ILE A 10 2.67 25.66 17.53
N ASN A 11 2.11 26.07 18.67
CA ASN A 11 1.46 27.37 18.85
C ASN A 11 2.47 28.52 18.91
N LYS A 12 3.77 28.20 18.99
CA LYS A 12 4.85 29.19 18.99
C LYS A 12 5.38 29.49 17.58
N ILE A 13 4.95 28.74 16.58
CA ILE A 13 5.31 28.94 15.17
C ILE A 13 4.36 29.96 14.54
N GLN A 14 4.84 30.73 13.56
CA GLN A 14 3.99 31.61 12.74
C GLN A 14 2.85 30.81 12.09
N ALA A 15 1.66 31.41 11.96
CA ALA A 15 0.47 30.70 11.50
C ALA A 15 0.62 30.04 10.10
N SER A 16 1.28 30.73 9.15
CA SER A 16 1.56 30.20 7.81
C SER A 16 2.53 29.03 7.83
N GLU A 17 3.61 29.13 8.61
CA GLU A 17 4.60 28.07 8.81
C GLU A 17 3.98 26.86 9.52
N ARG A 18 3.10 27.09 10.50
CA ARG A 18 2.31 26.06 11.20
C ARG A 18 1.44 25.28 10.23
N ILE A 19 0.69 25.96 9.37
CA ILE A 19 -0.17 25.31 8.35
C ILE A 19 0.69 24.50 7.37
N SER A 20 1.79 25.08 6.87
CA SER A 20 2.71 24.37 5.96
C SER A 20 3.31 23.11 6.58
N PHE A 21 3.77 23.22 7.84
CA PHE A 21 4.29 22.10 8.62
C PHE A 21 3.24 21.00 8.79
N LEU A 22 2.02 21.35 9.21
CA LEU A 22 0.95 20.38 9.46
C LEU A 22 0.47 19.71 8.15
N ASN A 23 0.38 20.45 7.04
CA ASN A 23 0.07 19.87 5.73
C ASN A 23 1.15 18.86 5.30
N SER A 24 2.42 19.16 5.57
CA SER A 24 3.52 18.23 5.30
C SER A 24 3.48 17.00 6.21
N TYR A 25 3.01 17.17 7.45
CA TYR A 25 2.93 16.10 8.46
C TYR A 25 1.74 15.15 8.22
N PHE A 26 0.62 15.65 7.69
CA PHE A 26 -0.59 14.88 7.36
C PHE A 26 -0.84 14.83 5.84
N PRO A 27 0.04 14.18 5.06
CA PRO A 27 -0.10 14.15 3.61
C PRO A 27 -1.38 13.43 3.19
N GLY A 28 -1.98 13.87 2.08
CA GLY A 28 -3.18 13.22 1.50
C GLY A 28 -4.48 13.47 2.27
N LYS A 29 -4.48 14.40 3.23
CA LYS A 29 -5.68 14.85 3.95
C LYS A 29 -5.90 16.35 3.73
N VAL A 30 -7.16 16.75 3.67
CA VAL A 30 -7.55 18.15 3.81
C VAL A 30 -7.41 18.53 5.28
N LEU A 31 -6.45 19.41 5.58
CA LEU A 31 -6.25 19.96 6.91
C LEU A 31 -7.06 21.25 7.10
N ARG A 32 -7.84 21.32 8.17
CA ARG A 32 -8.41 22.58 8.68
C ARG A 32 -7.92 22.79 10.11
N VAL A 33 -7.43 23.99 10.39
CA VAL A 33 -6.93 24.38 11.71
C VAL A 33 -7.91 25.38 12.32
N THR A 34 -8.38 25.09 13.52
CA THR A 34 -9.27 25.96 14.29
C THR A 34 -8.64 26.29 15.65
N GLU A 35 -8.96 27.46 16.20
CA GLU A 35 -8.53 27.83 17.55
C GLU A 35 -9.77 27.84 18.47
N VAL A 36 -9.76 26.97 19.47
CA VAL A 36 -10.87 26.79 20.42
C VAL A 36 -10.30 26.92 21.83
N ASN A 37 -10.81 27.89 22.61
CA ASN A 37 -10.34 28.14 24.00
C ASN A 37 -8.82 28.32 24.15
N GLY A 38 -8.14 28.87 23.14
CA GLY A 38 -6.67 29.05 23.14
C GLY A 38 -5.88 27.77 22.84
N GLN A 39 -6.55 26.69 22.47
CA GLN A 39 -5.94 25.47 21.94
C GLN A 39 -6.09 25.43 20.42
N THR A 40 -5.07 24.94 19.73
CA THR A 40 -5.12 24.68 18.29
C THR A 40 -5.64 23.27 18.08
N GLU A 41 -6.77 23.17 17.39
CA GLU A 41 -7.38 21.91 16.99
C GLU A 41 -7.16 21.70 15.49
N ILE A 42 -6.98 20.44 15.09
CA ILE A 42 -6.91 20.07 13.68
C ILE A 42 -8.05 19.14 13.30
N HIS A 43 -8.59 19.39 12.12
CA HIS A 43 -9.56 18.54 11.46
C HIS A 43 -8.94 18.01 10.18
N LEU A 44 -8.92 16.70 10.05
CA LEU A 44 -8.45 16.00 8.85
C LEU A 44 -9.65 15.42 8.13
N ASP A 45 -9.73 15.66 6.83
CA ASP A 45 -10.76 15.11 5.96
C ASP A 45 -10.17 14.56 4.67
N TRP A 46 -10.95 13.82 3.90
CA TRP A 46 -10.58 13.38 2.56
C TRP A 46 -10.84 14.47 1.52
N TYR A 47 -10.10 14.43 0.41
CA TYR A 47 -10.36 15.29 -0.73
C TYR A 47 -11.65 14.87 -1.44
N ASP A 48 -12.53 15.84 -1.68
CA ASP A 48 -13.76 15.69 -2.47
C ASP A 48 -13.66 16.33 -3.87
N ASP A 49 -12.61 17.11 -4.12
CA ASP A 49 -12.32 17.73 -5.41
C ASP A 49 -11.59 16.74 -6.35
N PRO A 50 -12.17 16.36 -7.51
CA PRO A 50 -11.51 15.49 -8.48
C PRO A 50 -10.18 16.05 -9.00
N ALA A 51 -9.97 17.37 -8.99
CA ALA A 51 -8.72 17.99 -9.44
C ALA A 51 -7.52 17.56 -8.61
N PHE A 52 -7.73 17.12 -7.35
CA PHE A 52 -6.68 16.54 -6.51
C PHE A 52 -5.98 15.36 -7.17
N TYR A 53 -6.71 14.57 -7.95
CA TYR A 53 -6.22 13.36 -8.60
C TYR A 53 -5.69 13.60 -10.03
N ILE A 54 -5.71 14.85 -10.54
CA ILE A 54 -5.11 15.28 -11.82
C ILE A 54 -5.73 14.66 -13.10
N ASP A 55 -6.37 13.50 -13.00
CA ASP A 55 -6.97 12.75 -14.10
C ASP A 55 -8.32 13.35 -14.53
N GLU A 56 -8.28 14.05 -15.67
CA GLU A 56 -9.44 14.69 -16.31
C GLU A 56 -10.62 13.74 -16.58
N LYS A 57 -10.38 12.42 -16.68
CA LYS A 57 -11.41 11.41 -16.95
C LYS A 57 -11.87 10.65 -15.69
N LEU A 58 -11.32 10.98 -14.52
CA LEU A 58 -11.59 10.27 -13.28
C LEU A 58 -13.08 10.16 -12.99
N LEU A 59 -13.80 11.29 -12.99
CA LEU A 59 -15.25 11.33 -12.68
C LEU A 59 -16.06 10.42 -13.59
N GLN A 60 -15.70 10.34 -14.88
CA GLN A 60 -16.38 9.45 -15.81
C GLN A 60 -16.09 7.99 -15.47
N ASN A 61 -14.83 7.66 -15.17
CA ASN A 61 -14.38 6.27 -15.04
C ASN A 61 -14.62 5.66 -13.66
N ILE A 62 -14.69 6.44 -12.57
CA ILE A 62 -15.09 5.93 -11.25
C ILE A 62 -16.49 5.32 -11.30
N THR A 63 -17.40 5.90 -12.10
CA THR A 63 -18.77 5.40 -12.24
C THR A 63 -18.86 4.06 -12.96
N LEU A 64 -17.81 3.67 -13.70
CA LEU A 64 -17.69 2.35 -14.32
C LEU A 64 -17.33 1.28 -13.29
N LEU A 65 -16.65 1.66 -12.21
CA LEU A 65 -16.38 0.77 -11.08
C LEU A 65 -17.62 0.60 -10.22
N ASP A 66 -18.25 1.72 -9.84
CA ASP A 66 -19.47 1.74 -9.06
C ASP A 66 -20.25 3.01 -9.36
N LYS A 67 -21.54 2.89 -9.65
CA LYS A 67 -22.38 4.02 -10.02
C LYS A 67 -22.58 5.00 -8.87
N GLU A 68 -22.43 4.54 -7.63
CA GLU A 68 -22.62 5.36 -6.43
C GLU A 68 -21.30 5.95 -5.93
N LEU A 69 -20.15 5.48 -6.43
CA LEU A 69 -18.84 5.95 -5.98
C LEU A 69 -18.58 7.40 -6.36
N THR A 70 -18.29 8.20 -5.35
CA THR A 70 -17.89 9.61 -5.44
C THR A 70 -16.38 9.77 -5.23
N VAL A 71 -15.85 10.97 -5.52
CA VAL A 71 -14.44 11.31 -5.27
C VAL A 71 -14.08 11.15 -3.79
N TYR A 72 -14.98 11.55 -2.89
CA TYR A 72 -14.78 11.47 -1.44
C TYR A 72 -14.63 10.03 -0.93
N GLU A 73 -15.19 9.04 -1.65
CA GLU A 73 -15.15 7.63 -1.29
C GLU A 73 -13.96 6.89 -1.90
N ILE A 74 -13.18 7.52 -2.79
CA ILE A 74 -11.97 6.92 -3.37
C ILE A 74 -11.04 6.38 -2.26
N PRO A 75 -10.74 7.13 -1.18
CA PRO A 75 -9.81 6.67 -0.15
C PRO A 75 -10.31 5.48 0.67
N SER A 76 -11.60 5.14 0.62
CA SER A 76 -12.19 4.00 1.32
C SER A 76 -12.59 2.86 0.39
N PHE A 77 -12.41 3.02 -0.93
CA PHE A 77 -12.84 2.03 -1.90
C PHE A 77 -11.91 0.82 -1.92
N TYR A 78 -12.52 -0.35 -1.72
CA TYR A 78 -11.95 -1.64 -2.06
C TYR A 78 -13.06 -2.58 -2.52
N ARG A 79 -12.70 -3.59 -3.32
CA ARG A 79 -13.64 -4.59 -3.80
C ARG A 79 -12.95 -5.94 -4.00
N GLN A 80 -13.60 -7.01 -3.60
CA GLN A 80 -13.14 -8.37 -3.87
C GLN A 80 -13.76 -8.89 -5.17
N TYR A 81 -12.92 -9.38 -6.06
CA TYR A 81 -13.31 -10.10 -7.27
C TYR A 81 -12.96 -11.59 -7.13
N ASN A 82 -13.43 -12.42 -8.06
CA ASN A 82 -12.98 -13.81 -8.10
C ASN A 82 -11.49 -13.86 -8.46
N GLY A 83 -10.65 -14.17 -7.48
CA GLY A 83 -9.22 -14.41 -7.65
C GLY A 83 -8.30 -13.26 -7.27
N PHE A 84 -8.82 -12.05 -7.03
CA PHE A 84 -8.02 -10.88 -6.61
C PHE A 84 -8.87 -9.85 -5.87
N ASN A 85 -8.22 -8.97 -5.13
CA ASN A 85 -8.83 -7.76 -4.57
C ASN A 85 -8.38 -6.54 -5.36
N LEU A 86 -9.26 -5.55 -5.49
CA LEU A 86 -9.00 -4.25 -6.08
C LEU A 86 -9.11 -3.18 -4.99
N VAL A 87 -8.15 -2.28 -4.92
CA VAL A 87 -8.20 -1.07 -4.09
C VAL A 87 -7.95 0.17 -4.95
N LEU A 88 -8.53 1.31 -4.57
CA LEU A 88 -8.14 2.58 -5.19
C LEU A 88 -6.97 3.21 -4.45
N ASN A 89 -7.01 3.28 -3.13
CA ASN A 89 -5.85 3.67 -2.34
C ASN A 89 -5.08 2.43 -1.86
N ASP A 90 -3.78 2.39 -2.14
CA ASP A 90 -2.97 1.18 -1.91
C ASP A 90 -2.81 0.78 -0.43
N ASN A 91 -2.98 1.71 0.51
CA ASN A 91 -2.99 1.35 1.92
C ASN A 91 -4.06 0.31 2.30
N TRP A 92 -5.13 0.16 1.51
CA TRP A 92 -6.11 -0.92 1.69
C TRP A 92 -5.61 -2.31 1.32
N THR A 93 -4.45 -2.46 0.67
CA THR A 93 -3.73 -3.74 0.54
C THR A 93 -3.45 -4.34 1.92
N LEU A 94 -3.10 -3.49 2.90
CA LEU A 94 -2.90 -3.91 4.29
C LEU A 94 -4.16 -4.52 4.92
N TYR A 95 -5.33 -4.02 4.52
CA TYR A 95 -6.63 -4.69 4.49
C TYR A 95 -6.58 -6.22 4.51
N PHE A 96 -6.26 -6.72 3.33
CA PHE A 96 -6.32 -8.12 2.97
C PHE A 96 -5.16 -8.89 3.59
N TRP A 97 -3.98 -8.26 3.68
CA TRP A 97 -2.81 -8.85 4.33
C TRP A 97 -3.04 -9.11 5.81
N ALA A 98 -3.73 -8.20 6.52
CA ALA A 98 -4.09 -8.40 7.92
C ALA A 98 -5.01 -9.62 8.11
N GLN A 99 -5.93 -9.86 7.17
CA GLN A 99 -6.79 -11.05 7.21
C GLN A 99 -5.98 -12.33 7.03
N VAL A 100 -5.00 -12.34 6.12
CA VAL A 100 -4.08 -13.47 5.95
C VAL A 100 -3.26 -13.70 7.21
N LEU A 101 -2.71 -12.64 7.80
CA LEU A 101 -1.88 -12.74 9.00
C LEU A 101 -2.69 -13.27 10.20
N ARG A 102 -3.92 -12.77 10.40
CA ARG A 102 -4.87 -13.27 11.41
C ARG A 102 -5.09 -14.77 11.28
N LYS A 103 -5.40 -15.22 10.05
CA LYS A 103 -5.63 -16.64 9.75
C LYS A 103 -4.35 -17.45 10.01
N ARG A 104 -3.19 -16.96 9.57
CA ARG A 104 -1.89 -17.60 9.78
C ARG A 104 -1.58 -17.80 11.26
N ARG A 105 -1.74 -16.76 12.10
CA ARG A 105 -1.54 -16.84 13.56
C ARG A 105 -2.51 -17.85 14.20
N SER A 106 -3.77 -17.88 13.78
CA SER A 106 -4.77 -18.83 14.31
C SER A 106 -4.46 -20.30 14.02
N LEU A 107 -3.70 -20.59 12.96
CA LEU A 107 -3.44 -21.96 12.53
C LEU A 107 -2.37 -22.67 13.39
N ASN A 108 -1.65 -21.97 14.29
CA ASN A 108 -0.65 -22.54 15.22
C ASN A 108 0.28 -23.60 14.59
N LYS A 109 0.58 -23.45 13.31
CA LYS A 109 1.40 -24.36 12.53
C LYS A 109 2.60 -23.58 12.03
N GLY A 110 3.78 -24.21 12.04
CA GLY A 110 5.00 -23.72 11.42
C GLY A 110 4.83 -23.62 9.89
N LEU A 111 3.93 -22.74 9.46
CA LEU A 111 3.70 -22.41 8.07
C LEU A 111 5.01 -21.89 7.48
N GLY A 112 5.31 -22.30 6.24
CA GLY A 112 6.52 -21.87 5.53
C GLY A 112 6.68 -20.35 5.49
N LYS A 113 7.88 -19.89 5.13
CA LYS A 113 8.23 -18.46 5.06
C LYS A 113 7.19 -17.70 4.22
N LEU A 114 6.76 -16.52 4.71
CA LEU A 114 5.89 -15.63 3.95
C LEU A 114 6.71 -14.93 2.87
N VAL A 115 6.31 -15.06 1.61
CA VAL A 115 6.92 -14.33 0.50
C VAL A 115 5.97 -13.23 0.09
N ILE A 116 6.48 -12.01 -0.04
CA ILE A 116 5.71 -10.86 -0.49
C ILE A 116 6.29 -10.46 -1.84
N ILE A 117 5.47 -10.47 -2.88
CA ILE A 117 5.82 -10.00 -4.21
C ILE A 117 5.15 -8.65 -4.38
N HIS A 118 5.94 -7.58 -4.34
CA HIS A 118 5.53 -6.20 -4.58
C HIS A 118 5.94 -5.82 -6.01
N ILE A 119 5.02 -5.29 -6.80
CA ILE A 119 5.28 -4.80 -8.17
C ILE A 119 4.79 -3.37 -8.23
N ASP A 120 5.71 -2.41 -8.36
CA ASP A 120 5.42 -0.99 -8.11
C ASP A 120 6.48 -0.06 -8.75
N ASP A 121 6.13 1.18 -9.08
CA ASP A 121 7.11 2.24 -9.40
C ASP A 121 7.77 2.83 -8.12
N HIS A 122 7.19 2.57 -6.94
CA HIS A 122 7.52 3.11 -5.62
C HIS A 122 7.73 2.06 -4.52
N PHE A 123 8.50 2.40 -3.49
CA PHE A 123 8.87 1.44 -2.44
C PHE A 123 7.79 1.21 -1.38
N ASP A 124 6.91 2.19 -1.13
CA ASP A 124 5.83 2.19 -0.12
C ASP A 124 6.22 1.79 1.31
N CYS A 125 7.51 1.97 1.59
CA CYS A 125 8.16 1.71 2.86
C CYS A 125 8.48 3.00 3.62
N MET A 126 7.70 4.07 3.43
CA MET A 126 7.85 5.29 4.22
C MET A 126 7.48 5.05 5.69
N VAL A 127 7.84 6.02 6.54
CA VAL A 127 7.54 6.00 7.97
C VAL A 127 6.04 6.30 8.17
N PRO A 128 5.22 5.36 8.68
CA PRO A 128 3.80 5.61 8.92
C PRO A 128 3.62 6.56 10.11
N LEU A 129 2.45 7.20 10.20
CA LEU A 129 2.06 7.98 11.36
C LEU A 129 1.45 7.05 12.44
N LEU A 130 2.31 6.18 12.96
CA LEU A 130 2.03 5.23 14.03
C LEU A 130 3.13 5.34 15.08
N PHE A 131 2.76 5.44 16.36
CA PHE A 131 3.75 5.42 17.43
C PHE A 131 4.06 4.00 17.86
N GLN A 132 5.35 3.70 17.98
CA GLN A 132 5.82 2.45 18.55
C GLN A 132 5.48 2.41 20.05
N THR A 133 4.80 1.37 20.51
CA THR A 133 4.51 1.17 21.95
C THR A 133 5.34 0.04 22.55
N ASN A 134 5.54 -1.05 21.81
CA ASN A 134 6.46 -2.15 22.12
C ASN A 134 7.04 -2.71 20.80
N SER A 135 7.54 -3.94 20.70
CA SER A 135 8.14 -4.45 19.45
C SER A 135 7.15 -4.74 18.32
N GLU A 136 5.86 -4.97 18.62
CA GLU A 136 4.86 -5.43 17.64
C GLU A 136 3.56 -4.60 17.63
N ASP A 137 3.30 -3.83 18.69
CA ASP A 137 2.10 -3.03 18.83
C ASP A 137 2.38 -1.56 18.52
N PHE A 138 1.46 -0.99 17.76
CA PHE A 138 1.46 0.41 17.39
C PHE A 138 0.28 1.15 18.02
N LEU A 139 0.42 2.46 18.14
CA LEU A 139 -0.65 3.37 18.55
C LEU A 139 -0.91 4.36 17.43
N ASP A 140 -2.17 4.49 17.02
CA ASP A 140 -2.62 5.57 16.15
C ASP A 140 -2.72 6.86 16.99
N PRO A 141 -1.91 7.90 16.70
CA PRO A 141 -1.91 9.15 17.47
C PRO A 141 -3.20 9.96 17.35
N TYR A 142 -3.97 9.78 16.29
CA TYR A 142 -5.19 10.53 16.02
C TYR A 142 -6.40 9.91 16.73
N THR A 143 -6.50 8.59 16.75
CA THR A 143 -7.56 7.88 17.47
C THR A 143 -7.19 7.51 18.90
N ASN A 144 -5.91 7.57 19.26
CA ASN A 144 -5.34 7.06 20.50
C ASN A 144 -5.70 5.58 20.75
N MET A 145 -5.84 4.81 19.67
CA MET A 145 -6.18 3.39 19.71
C MET A 145 -5.00 2.53 19.27
N ASN A 146 -4.90 1.34 19.85
CA ASN A 146 -3.92 0.35 19.42
C ASN A 146 -4.21 -0.13 18.00
N VAL A 147 -3.14 -0.35 17.24
CA VAL A 147 -3.15 -0.87 15.87
C VAL A 147 -2.31 -2.13 15.82
N LYS A 148 -2.92 -3.21 15.32
CA LYS A 148 -2.31 -4.53 15.20
C LYS A 148 -2.44 -5.02 13.77
N MET A 149 -1.31 -5.40 13.16
CA MET A 149 -1.28 -5.78 11.75
C MET A 149 -1.98 -7.11 11.44
N ASP A 150 -2.36 -7.87 12.47
CA ASP A 150 -3.16 -9.10 12.36
C ASP A 150 -4.63 -8.90 12.79
N ASP A 151 -5.03 -7.67 13.07
CA ASP A 151 -6.42 -7.31 13.37
C ASP A 151 -6.95 -6.32 12.31
N PRO A 152 -7.69 -6.82 11.30
CA PRO A 152 -8.24 -6.02 10.21
C PRO A 152 -9.06 -4.81 10.68
N ASP A 153 -9.77 -4.90 11.81
CA ASP A 153 -10.60 -3.80 12.29
C ASP A 153 -9.74 -2.63 12.81
N THR A 154 -8.60 -2.94 13.41
CA THR A 154 -7.64 -1.91 13.84
C THR A 154 -6.93 -1.26 12.66
N VAL A 155 -6.62 -2.04 11.62
CA VAL A 155 -6.02 -1.57 10.36
C VAL A 155 -6.97 -0.63 9.63
N ILE A 156 -8.26 -0.98 9.52
CA ILE A 156 -9.30 -0.11 8.93
C ILE A 156 -9.32 1.25 9.62
N ARG A 157 -9.31 1.27 10.96
CA ARG A 157 -9.33 2.54 11.71
C ARG A 157 -8.10 3.39 11.44
N ALA A 158 -6.90 2.78 11.41
CA ALA A 158 -5.65 3.47 11.15
C ALA A 158 -5.52 3.98 9.70
N ILE A 159 -6.10 3.27 8.74
CA ILE A 159 -6.25 3.74 7.35
C ILE A 159 -7.19 4.95 7.29
N ASN A 160 -8.36 4.84 7.91
CA ASN A 160 -9.36 5.90 7.89
C ASN A 160 -8.88 7.19 8.57
N SER A 161 -8.16 7.07 9.69
CA SER A 161 -7.53 8.21 10.37
C SER A 161 -6.42 8.87 9.54
N GLY A 162 -5.84 8.15 8.58
CA GLY A 162 -4.67 8.58 7.81
C GLY A 162 -3.34 8.24 8.48
N SER A 163 -3.35 7.52 9.61
CA SER A 163 -2.14 7.04 10.27
C SER A 163 -1.33 6.05 9.42
N ILE A 164 -2.02 5.29 8.58
CA ILE A 164 -1.44 4.44 7.55
C ILE A 164 -1.85 4.99 6.19
N ALA A 165 -0.86 5.49 5.44
CA ALA A 165 -1.05 6.12 4.13
C ALA A 165 -0.51 5.22 3.01
N ILE A 166 -0.85 5.55 1.76
CA ILE A 166 -0.49 4.76 0.57
C ILE A 166 1.02 4.48 0.47
N GLY A 167 1.87 5.45 0.84
CA GLY A 167 3.32 5.25 0.77
C GLY A 167 3.97 4.60 2.01
N SER A 168 3.20 4.20 3.02
CA SER A 168 3.76 3.73 4.30
C SER A 168 3.19 2.43 4.86
N PHE A 169 2.25 1.77 4.17
CA PHE A 169 1.56 0.59 4.70
C PHE A 169 2.43 -0.66 4.80
N ILE A 170 3.49 -0.79 3.99
CA ILE A 170 4.39 -1.96 4.02
C ILE A 170 5.24 -1.95 5.29
N THR A 171 5.75 -0.79 5.71
CA THR A 171 6.61 -0.65 6.90
C THR A 171 6.04 -1.31 8.16
N PRO A 172 4.84 -0.94 8.64
CA PRO A 172 4.29 -1.53 9.86
C PRO A 172 3.95 -3.01 9.68
N PHE A 173 3.55 -3.43 8.46
CA PHE A 173 3.31 -4.84 8.16
C PHE A 173 4.58 -5.68 8.33
N LEU A 174 5.70 -5.28 7.73
CA LEU A 174 6.97 -5.98 7.85
C LEU A 174 7.48 -6.00 9.29
N HIS A 175 7.25 -4.94 10.06
CA HIS A 175 7.56 -4.92 11.49
C HIS A 175 6.85 -6.03 12.27
N ALA A 176 5.58 -6.32 11.96
CA ALA A 176 4.78 -7.33 12.64
C ALA A 176 5.09 -8.81 12.28
N LEU A 177 5.99 -9.04 11.32
CA LEU A 177 6.33 -10.39 10.84
C LEU A 177 7.63 -10.92 11.44
N ASP A 178 7.60 -12.12 12.01
CA ASP A 178 8.81 -12.79 12.53
C ASP A 178 9.80 -13.20 11.43
N SER A 179 9.29 -13.58 10.27
CA SER A 179 10.10 -13.95 9.10
C SER A 179 9.35 -13.68 7.80
N PHE A 180 10.08 -13.21 6.79
CA PHE A 180 9.53 -12.93 5.46
C PHE A 180 10.65 -12.86 4.40
N ASP A 181 10.24 -13.00 3.14
CA ASP A 181 11.06 -12.72 1.96
C ASP A 181 10.36 -11.64 1.13
N PHE A 182 10.86 -10.40 1.20
CA PHE A 182 10.28 -9.26 0.51
C PHE A 182 10.90 -9.11 -0.89
N ARG A 183 10.10 -9.41 -1.91
CA ARG A 183 10.53 -9.47 -3.29
C ARG A 183 9.87 -8.34 -4.05
N TYR A 184 10.68 -7.43 -4.56
CA TYR A 184 10.22 -6.19 -5.13
C TYR A 184 10.65 -6.04 -6.58
N LEU A 185 9.68 -5.90 -7.49
CA LEU A 185 9.90 -5.58 -8.90
C LEU A 185 9.73 -4.08 -9.08
N ILE A 186 10.79 -3.42 -9.54
CA ILE A 186 10.82 -1.97 -9.76
C ILE A 186 11.34 -1.65 -11.17
N PRO A 187 10.91 -0.54 -11.81
CA PRO A 187 11.51 -0.11 -13.08
C PRO A 187 13.00 0.21 -12.92
N GLU A 188 13.78 -0.07 -13.97
CA GLU A 188 15.24 0.16 -13.97
C GLU A 188 15.61 1.62 -13.67
N SER A 189 14.78 2.57 -14.09
CA SER A 189 14.93 4.01 -13.83
C SER A 189 14.85 4.39 -12.35
N ARG A 190 14.20 3.57 -11.52
CA ARG A 190 13.97 3.84 -10.09
C ARG A 190 14.90 3.00 -9.19
N LEU A 191 15.65 2.04 -9.74
CA LEU A 191 16.55 1.18 -8.99
C LEU A 191 17.63 2.00 -8.26
N LYS A 192 17.66 1.88 -6.93
CA LYS A 192 18.65 2.53 -6.05
C LYS A 192 19.07 1.58 -4.94
N GLY A 193 20.36 1.64 -4.56
CA GLY A 193 20.88 0.87 -3.43
C GLY A 193 21.09 -0.62 -3.75
N PRO A 194 21.19 -1.47 -2.72
CA PRO A 194 21.45 -2.90 -2.89
C PRO A 194 20.25 -3.64 -3.51
N SER A 195 20.52 -4.61 -4.40
CA SER A 195 19.48 -5.43 -5.02
C SER A 195 19.09 -6.66 -4.18
N ARG A 196 19.82 -6.96 -3.12
CA ARG A 196 19.52 -8.06 -2.20
C ARG A 196 20.16 -7.85 -0.84
N GLY A 197 19.59 -8.46 0.17
CA GLY A 197 20.16 -8.47 1.51
C GLY A 197 19.09 -8.65 2.59
N THR A 198 19.23 -7.88 3.67
CA THR A 198 18.38 -7.95 4.84
C THR A 198 17.64 -6.65 5.13
N ILE A 199 16.39 -6.78 5.55
CA ILE A 199 15.62 -5.64 6.07
C ILE A 199 15.87 -5.55 7.57
N LYS A 200 16.35 -4.38 8.00
CA LYS A 200 16.50 -4.05 9.42
C LYS A 200 15.33 -3.20 9.89
N LYS A 201 14.65 -3.69 10.91
CA LYS A 201 13.60 -2.97 11.63
C LYS A 201 14.23 -1.99 12.61
N SER A 202 13.78 -0.74 12.62
CA SER A 202 14.25 0.29 13.55
C SER A 202 13.15 1.32 13.81
N ASN A 203 13.47 2.34 14.61
CA ASN A 203 12.54 3.42 14.94
C ASN A 203 13.20 4.78 14.70
N VAL A 204 12.41 5.77 14.34
CA VAL A 204 12.83 7.18 14.20
C VAL A 204 12.00 8.05 15.13
N SER A 205 12.61 9.09 15.71
CA SER A 205 11.87 10.08 16.51
C SER A 205 10.79 10.77 15.67
N ASP A 206 9.63 10.99 16.27
CA ASP A 206 8.59 11.79 15.64
C ASP A 206 8.94 13.29 15.71
N ILE A 207 8.63 14.01 14.65
CA ILE A 207 8.97 15.45 14.54
C ILE A 207 7.95 16.35 15.23
N LEU A 208 6.71 15.89 15.40
CA LEU A 208 5.65 16.62 16.09
C LEU A 208 5.66 16.30 17.59
N PHE A 209 5.68 15.01 17.92
CA PHE A 209 5.64 14.42 19.26
C PHE A 209 7.02 13.88 19.65
N LYS A 210 7.90 14.77 20.11
CA LYS A 210 9.34 14.50 20.29
C LYS A 210 9.68 13.36 21.27
N ASP A 211 8.76 12.99 22.15
CA ASP A 211 8.88 11.86 23.10
C ASP A 211 8.44 10.52 22.49
N ARG A 212 7.98 10.52 21.23
CA ARG A 212 7.48 9.36 20.51
C ARG A 212 8.43 8.95 19.41
N THR A 213 8.33 7.68 19.03
CA THR A 213 9.07 7.11 17.92
C THR A 213 8.12 6.39 16.98
N ARG A 214 8.48 6.33 15.71
CA ARG A 214 7.71 5.70 14.63
C ARG A 214 8.52 4.57 14.00
N PRO A 215 7.89 3.48 13.56
CA PRO A 215 8.61 2.38 12.92
C PRO A 215 9.20 2.83 11.59
N THR A 216 10.40 2.35 11.30
CA THR A 216 11.06 2.52 10.02
C THR A 216 11.85 1.26 9.67
N ILE A 217 12.21 1.11 8.40
CA ILE A 217 13.03 0.00 7.93
C ILE A 217 14.19 0.50 7.06
N SER A 218 15.26 -0.27 7.00
CA SER A 218 16.38 -0.03 6.10
C SER A 218 16.79 -1.31 5.37
N PHE A 219 17.21 -1.14 4.12
CA PHE A 219 17.72 -2.20 3.26
C PHE A 219 19.24 -2.25 3.38
N GLU A 220 19.77 -3.31 3.99
CA GLU A 220 21.21 -3.52 4.18
C GLU A 220 21.71 -4.65 3.29
N GLU A 221 22.80 -4.42 2.55
CA GLU A 221 23.45 -5.48 1.79
C GLU A 221 24.03 -6.52 2.76
N SER A 222 23.63 -7.77 2.59
CA SER A 222 24.18 -8.87 3.39
C SER A 222 24.10 -10.19 2.63
N SER A 223 25.07 -11.06 2.88
CA SER A 223 25.19 -12.40 2.30
C SER A 223 24.84 -13.52 3.29
N GLY A 224 24.46 -13.16 4.52
CA GLY A 224 24.14 -14.09 5.59
C GLY A 224 22.70 -14.60 5.56
N ILE A 225 22.45 -15.67 6.33
CA ILE A 225 21.09 -16.18 6.56
C ILE A 225 20.36 -15.21 7.49
N SER A 226 19.16 -14.78 7.07
CA SER A 226 18.29 -13.92 7.87
C SER A 226 16.83 -14.35 7.73
N ALA A 227 16.06 -14.08 8.78
CA ALA A 227 14.61 -14.21 8.77
C ALA A 227 13.92 -13.11 7.95
N HIS A 228 14.58 -11.97 7.73
CA HIS A 228 14.02 -10.77 7.08
C HIS A 228 14.84 -10.46 5.83
N THR A 229 14.56 -11.15 4.73
CA THR A 229 15.32 -10.96 3.48
C THR A 229 14.58 -10.07 2.51
N PHE A 230 15.33 -9.42 1.62
CA PHE A 230 14.76 -8.77 0.46
C PHE A 230 15.52 -9.07 -0.83
N ARG A 231 14.82 -8.94 -1.94
CA ARG A 231 15.35 -8.95 -3.31
C ARG A 231 14.64 -7.87 -4.12
N ILE A 232 15.40 -7.02 -4.78
CA ILE A 232 14.91 -6.04 -5.74
C ILE A 232 15.39 -6.49 -7.12
N ALA A 233 14.48 -6.56 -8.08
CA ALA A 233 14.78 -6.91 -9.46
C ALA A 233 14.09 -5.93 -10.41
N THR A 234 14.60 -5.86 -11.64
CA THR A 234 13.96 -5.15 -12.76
C THR A 234 13.30 -6.12 -13.75
N LYS A 235 13.44 -7.43 -13.51
CA LYS A 235 12.84 -8.50 -14.29
C LYS A 235 12.10 -9.45 -13.38
N LEU A 236 10.86 -9.76 -13.74
CA LEU A 236 10.00 -10.60 -12.93
C LEU A 236 10.53 -12.04 -12.81
N ASP A 237 11.09 -12.64 -13.87
CA ASP A 237 11.64 -14.01 -13.79
C ASP A 237 12.72 -14.16 -12.69
N ASP A 238 13.63 -13.17 -12.58
CA ASP A 238 14.68 -13.15 -11.55
C ASP A 238 14.10 -13.04 -10.14
N LEU A 239 12.96 -12.36 -10.03
CA LEU A 239 12.25 -12.20 -8.77
C LEU A 239 11.52 -13.48 -8.36
N LEU A 240 11.08 -14.31 -9.30
CA LEU A 240 10.27 -15.50 -9.04
C LEU A 240 11.10 -16.78 -8.79
N THR A 241 12.43 -16.73 -8.87
CA THR A 241 13.29 -17.91 -8.65
C THR A 241 13.31 -18.36 -7.19
N ASP A 242 13.49 -19.66 -6.97
CA ASP A 242 13.77 -20.22 -5.62
C ASP A 242 12.69 -19.91 -4.57
N ILE A 243 11.44 -19.75 -5.00
CA ILE A 243 10.29 -19.74 -4.08
C ILE A 243 9.99 -21.18 -3.68
N SER A 244 10.05 -21.48 -2.38
CA SER A 244 9.73 -22.81 -1.86
C SER A 244 8.26 -23.17 -2.10
N GLU A 245 7.97 -24.43 -2.43
CA GLU A 245 6.60 -24.90 -2.71
C GLU A 245 5.64 -24.78 -1.52
N ASP A 246 6.17 -24.72 -0.29
CA ASP A 246 5.43 -24.56 0.96
C ASP A 246 5.25 -23.08 1.38
N ALA A 247 5.84 -22.15 0.63
CA ALA A 247 5.70 -20.73 0.89
C ALA A 247 4.25 -20.28 0.70
N GLN A 248 3.82 -19.36 1.56
CA GLN A 248 2.62 -18.57 1.33
C GLN A 248 3.04 -17.25 0.68
N ILE A 249 2.34 -16.86 -0.37
CA ILE A 249 2.70 -15.71 -1.20
C ILE A 249 1.59 -14.66 -1.11
N LEU A 250 1.99 -13.43 -0.81
CA LEU A 250 1.17 -12.25 -1.01
C LEU A 250 1.64 -11.57 -2.29
N VAL A 251 0.76 -11.45 -3.27
CA VAL A 251 1.05 -10.71 -4.50
C VAL A 251 0.37 -9.36 -4.41
N HIS A 252 1.15 -8.30 -4.55
CA HIS A 252 0.68 -6.94 -4.68
C HIS A 252 1.20 -6.32 -5.97
N ILE A 253 0.32 -5.60 -6.66
CA ILE A 253 0.61 -4.88 -7.89
C ILE A 253 0.00 -3.49 -7.78
N ASP A 254 0.83 -2.46 -7.60
CA ASP A 254 0.42 -1.10 -7.94
C ASP A 254 0.50 -0.95 -9.45
N MET A 255 -0.58 -0.45 -10.02
CA MET A 255 -0.73 -0.32 -11.46
C MET A 255 0.11 0.82 -12.04
N ASP A 256 0.62 1.72 -11.20
CA ASP A 256 1.57 2.76 -11.60
C ASP A 256 2.89 2.17 -12.17
N TYR A 257 3.24 0.93 -11.79
CA TYR A 257 4.34 0.16 -12.38
C TYR A 257 4.21 0.03 -13.90
N PHE A 258 2.98 -0.04 -14.42
CA PHE A 258 2.71 -0.18 -15.85
C PHE A 258 2.49 1.14 -16.56
N ASN A 259 2.00 2.16 -15.86
CA ASN A 259 1.84 3.52 -16.36
C ASN A 259 1.69 4.47 -15.18
N ASN A 260 2.70 5.31 -14.98
CA ASN A 260 2.69 6.37 -13.99
C ASN A 260 2.66 7.72 -14.71
N ARG A 261 1.59 7.96 -15.50
CA ARG A 261 1.43 9.16 -16.34
C ARG A 261 1.50 10.43 -15.52
N TYR A 262 0.81 10.42 -14.39
CA TYR A 262 0.56 11.61 -13.57
C TYR A 262 1.64 11.81 -12.50
N ASP A 263 2.18 10.73 -11.92
CA ASP A 263 3.21 10.77 -10.84
C ASP A 263 2.86 11.73 -9.69
N GLY A 264 1.56 11.89 -9.40
CA GLY A 264 1.06 12.86 -8.41
C GLY A 264 1.32 14.33 -8.75
N ASP A 265 1.69 14.67 -9.99
CA ASP A 265 2.08 16.02 -10.41
C ASP A 265 1.15 16.58 -11.51
N SER A 266 0.52 17.73 -11.26
CA SER A 266 -0.31 18.41 -12.25
C SER A 266 0.47 18.87 -13.49
N ASP A 267 1.78 19.08 -13.37
CA ASP A 267 2.68 19.50 -14.45
C ASP A 267 3.28 18.31 -15.22
N TRP A 268 2.77 17.09 -15.04
CA TRP A 268 3.28 15.85 -15.66
C TRP A 268 3.49 15.94 -17.18
N LYS A 269 2.69 16.76 -17.88
CA LYS A 269 2.79 16.98 -19.33
C LYS A 269 4.15 17.56 -19.74
N HIS A 270 4.85 18.23 -18.83
CA HIS A 270 6.13 18.89 -19.04
C HIS A 270 7.34 18.08 -18.53
N HIS A 271 7.12 16.91 -17.93
CA HIS A 271 8.21 16.08 -17.42
C HIS A 271 9.05 15.50 -18.56
N VAL A 272 10.37 15.59 -18.42
CA VAL A 272 11.33 15.08 -19.43
C VAL A 272 11.28 13.55 -19.53
N ARG A 273 11.03 12.86 -18.42
CA ARG A 273 10.99 11.40 -18.31
C ARG A 273 9.65 10.93 -17.76
N LYS A 274 8.58 11.12 -18.53
CA LYS A 274 7.24 10.62 -18.18
C LYS A 274 7.10 9.13 -18.48
N HIS A 275 6.46 8.39 -17.58
CA HIS A 275 6.09 6.99 -17.79
C HIS A 275 4.64 6.88 -18.28
N ASP A 276 4.42 7.26 -19.54
CA ASP A 276 3.09 7.29 -20.17
C ASP A 276 3.03 6.40 -21.44
N PRO A 277 3.22 5.07 -21.31
CA PRO A 277 3.04 4.16 -22.44
C PRO A 277 1.59 4.16 -22.94
N ASN A 278 1.41 3.81 -24.21
CA ASN A 278 0.08 3.77 -24.79
C ASN A 278 -0.72 2.56 -24.26
N ARG A 279 -2.05 2.62 -24.40
CA ARG A 279 -2.98 1.57 -23.94
C ARG A 279 -2.55 0.14 -24.30
N ARG A 280 -2.11 -0.08 -25.54
CA ARG A 280 -1.73 -1.42 -26.02
C ARG A 280 -0.50 -1.93 -25.28
N GLU A 281 0.49 -1.08 -25.08
CA GLU A 281 1.70 -1.42 -24.31
C GLU A 281 1.36 -1.77 -22.86
N VAL A 282 0.52 -0.97 -22.21
CA VAL A 282 0.07 -1.22 -20.83
C VAL A 282 -0.60 -2.59 -20.71
N MET A 283 -1.59 -2.89 -21.57
CA MET A 283 -2.31 -4.17 -21.51
C MET A 283 -1.42 -5.37 -21.84
N LEU A 284 -0.46 -5.23 -22.75
CA LEU A 284 0.52 -6.27 -23.04
C LEU A 284 1.46 -6.52 -21.85
N SER A 285 1.92 -5.46 -21.19
CA SER A 285 2.76 -5.56 -20.00
C SER A 285 2.05 -6.24 -18.84
N ILE A 286 0.79 -5.86 -18.57
CA ILE A 286 -0.04 -6.54 -17.54
C ILE A 286 -0.21 -8.03 -17.90
N SER A 287 -0.55 -8.33 -19.16
CA SER A 287 -0.74 -9.71 -19.63
C SER A 287 0.52 -10.55 -19.48
N HIS A 288 1.68 -9.96 -19.75
CA HIS A 288 2.98 -10.60 -19.61
C HIS A 288 3.29 -10.92 -18.14
N VAL A 289 3.13 -9.96 -17.24
CA VAL A 289 3.30 -10.15 -15.79
C VAL A 289 2.38 -11.25 -15.27
N LEU A 290 1.09 -11.20 -15.62
CA LEU A 290 0.12 -12.22 -15.22
C LEU A 290 0.45 -13.62 -15.78
N GLY A 291 0.94 -13.68 -17.02
CA GLY A 291 1.42 -14.92 -17.63
C GLY A 291 2.60 -15.53 -16.87
N LEU A 292 3.59 -14.72 -16.51
CA LEU A 292 4.75 -15.17 -15.73
C LEU A 292 4.34 -15.62 -14.33
N LEU A 293 3.54 -14.83 -13.61
CA LEU A 293 3.03 -15.23 -12.28
C LEU A 293 2.29 -16.57 -12.35
N LYS A 294 1.42 -16.76 -13.33
CA LYS A 294 0.65 -18.01 -13.51
C LYS A 294 1.51 -19.23 -13.83
N THR A 295 2.61 -19.04 -14.57
CA THR A 295 3.50 -20.16 -14.95
C THR A 295 4.54 -20.50 -13.89
N ARG A 296 4.95 -19.53 -13.08
CA ARG A 296 6.02 -19.69 -12.08
C ARG A 296 5.53 -19.94 -10.66
N ILE A 297 4.31 -19.52 -10.33
CA ILE A 297 3.74 -19.67 -9.00
C ILE A 297 2.59 -20.67 -9.04
N VAL A 298 2.60 -21.65 -8.13
CA VAL A 298 1.47 -22.57 -7.98
C VAL A 298 0.33 -21.82 -7.30
N GLY A 299 -0.84 -21.75 -7.91
CA GLY A 299 -1.97 -20.96 -7.39
C GLY A 299 -2.37 -21.26 -5.93
N LYS A 300 -2.09 -22.47 -5.41
CA LYS A 300 -2.32 -22.83 -4.00
C LYS A 300 -1.42 -22.09 -3.00
N GLN A 301 -0.30 -21.53 -3.45
CA GLN A 301 0.64 -20.76 -2.63
C GLN A 301 0.17 -19.32 -2.43
N ILE A 302 -0.61 -18.78 -3.38
CA ILE A 302 -1.11 -17.40 -3.33
C ILE A 302 -2.17 -17.30 -2.24
N ALA A 303 -1.80 -16.68 -1.13
CA ALA A 303 -2.68 -16.43 0.00
C ALA A 303 -3.51 -15.16 -0.20
N ASP A 304 -2.95 -14.18 -0.92
CA ASP A 304 -3.61 -12.94 -1.33
C ASP A 304 -3.07 -12.46 -2.68
N PHE A 305 -3.95 -11.84 -3.47
CA PHE A 305 -3.59 -11.15 -4.70
C PHE A 305 -4.35 -9.82 -4.72
N THR A 306 -3.64 -8.71 -4.52
CA THR A 306 -4.25 -7.37 -4.49
C THR A 306 -3.66 -6.50 -5.58
N ILE A 307 -4.52 -5.71 -6.22
CA ILE A 307 -4.13 -4.69 -7.20
C ILE A 307 -4.57 -3.31 -6.71
N ALA A 308 -3.71 -2.32 -6.85
CA ALA A 308 -4.00 -0.93 -6.53
C ALA A 308 -4.05 -0.07 -7.80
N PHE A 309 -5.10 0.75 -7.94
CA PHE A 309 -5.21 1.69 -9.06
C PHE A 309 -4.67 3.08 -8.78
N SER A 310 -4.34 3.40 -7.52
CA SER A 310 -3.67 4.63 -7.12
C SER A 310 -4.07 5.85 -7.96
N PRO A 311 -5.34 6.33 -7.87
CA PRO A 311 -5.78 7.51 -8.63
C PRO A 311 -4.82 8.68 -8.43
N GLY A 312 -4.50 9.42 -9.49
CA GLY A 312 -3.40 10.38 -9.49
C GLY A 312 -2.05 9.80 -9.90
N PHE A 313 -1.97 8.49 -10.17
CA PHE A 313 -0.79 7.81 -10.71
C PHE A 313 -1.18 6.98 -11.96
N PHE A 314 -1.98 5.91 -11.79
CA PHE A 314 -2.42 5.05 -12.89
C PHE A 314 -3.69 5.59 -13.58
N PRO A 315 -3.70 5.78 -14.92
CA PRO A 315 -4.82 6.39 -15.61
C PRO A 315 -6.15 5.65 -15.53
N SER A 316 -7.21 6.39 -15.19
CA SER A 316 -8.56 5.85 -15.04
C SER A 316 -9.17 5.33 -16.33
N ASP A 317 -8.70 5.81 -17.49
CA ASP A 317 -9.17 5.35 -18.78
C ASP A 317 -8.66 3.95 -19.18
N TYR A 318 -7.82 3.33 -18.33
CA TYR A 318 -7.34 1.96 -18.46
C TYR A 318 -7.98 0.99 -17.44
N TRP A 319 -8.66 1.49 -16.40
CA TRP A 319 -9.13 0.68 -15.26
C TRP A 319 -10.04 -0.49 -15.65
N GLN A 320 -11.08 -0.22 -16.45
CA GLN A 320 -12.05 -1.26 -16.82
C GLN A 320 -11.39 -2.40 -17.63
N GLU A 321 -10.45 -2.05 -18.51
CA GLU A 321 -9.74 -3.02 -19.34
C GLU A 321 -8.77 -3.86 -18.49
N SER A 322 -8.08 -3.23 -17.55
CA SER A 322 -7.26 -3.91 -16.54
C SER A 322 -8.10 -4.91 -15.73
N ILE A 323 -9.25 -4.50 -15.17
CA ILE A 323 -10.15 -5.40 -14.41
C ILE A 323 -10.55 -6.61 -15.25
N ASN A 324 -10.94 -6.39 -16.51
CA ASN A 324 -11.33 -7.46 -17.43
C ASN A 324 -10.16 -8.41 -17.71
N LEU A 325 -8.92 -7.91 -17.75
CA LEU A 325 -7.73 -8.72 -17.94
C LEU A 325 -7.42 -9.55 -16.68
N PHE A 326 -7.35 -8.94 -15.50
CA PHE A 326 -7.16 -9.66 -14.23
C PHE A 326 -8.22 -10.73 -14.01
N SER A 327 -9.49 -10.40 -14.23
CA SER A 327 -10.59 -11.35 -14.09
C SER A 327 -10.43 -12.55 -15.02
N ARG A 328 -10.01 -12.36 -16.28
CA ARG A 328 -9.77 -13.47 -17.22
C ARG A 328 -8.61 -14.38 -16.80
N TYR A 329 -7.56 -13.82 -16.20
CA TYR A 329 -6.35 -14.58 -15.85
C TYR A 329 -6.46 -15.27 -14.49
N LEU A 330 -7.13 -14.63 -13.53
CA LEU A 330 -7.14 -15.01 -12.12
C LEU A 330 -8.46 -15.62 -11.66
N ALA A 331 -9.54 -15.56 -12.45
CA ALA A 331 -10.78 -16.24 -12.10
C ALA A 331 -10.50 -17.72 -11.80
N LYS A 332 -10.87 -18.14 -10.60
CA LYS A 332 -10.83 -19.56 -10.23
C LYS A 332 -11.92 -20.25 -11.05
N ASN A 333 -11.51 -21.18 -11.92
CA ASN A 333 -12.47 -22.12 -12.51
C ASN A 333 -12.97 -23.00 -11.36
N ASP A 334 -14.23 -22.86 -10.97
CA ASP A 334 -14.91 -23.80 -10.07
C ASP A 334 -15.09 -25.15 -10.80
N GLN A 335 -13.99 -25.87 -10.97
CA GLN A 335 -13.98 -27.29 -11.34
C GLN A 335 -13.29 -28.07 -10.24
N THR A 336 -13.89 -28.01 -9.05
CA THR A 336 -13.74 -29.10 -8.08
C THR A 336 -15.15 -29.60 -7.80
N PRO A 337 -15.52 -30.84 -8.17
CA PRO A 337 -16.85 -31.34 -7.88
C PRO A 337 -17.01 -31.40 -6.37
N SER A 338 -17.98 -30.66 -5.83
CA SER A 338 -18.40 -30.85 -4.45
C SER A 338 -19.08 -32.21 -4.38
N ASN A 339 -18.33 -33.26 -4.05
CA ASN A 339 -18.90 -34.45 -3.48
C ASN A 339 -19.44 -34.08 -2.09
N ARG A 340 -20.66 -33.56 -2.06
CA ARG A 340 -21.53 -33.69 -0.90
C ARG A 340 -22.25 -35.01 -1.05
N SER A 341 -21.72 -36.05 -0.43
CA SER A 341 -22.49 -37.21 0.00
C SER A 341 -22.81 -37.01 1.48
N GLU A 342 -24.12 -36.88 1.73
CA GLU A 342 -24.91 -37.13 2.96
C GLU A 342 -24.26 -37.02 4.34
#